data_AF-A0A524CWH9-F1
#
_entry.id   AF-A0A524CWH9-F1
#
_cell.length_a   1.000
_cell.length_b   1.000
_cell.length_c   1.000
_cell.angle_alpha   90.00
_cell.angle_beta   90.00
_cell.angle_gamma   90.00
#
_symmetry.space_group_name_H-M   'P 1'
#
loop_
_entity.id
_entity.type
_entity.pdbx_description
1 polymer ?
#
loop_
_entity_poly.entity_id
_entity_poly.type
_entity_poly.pdbx_seq_one_letter_code
_entity_poly.pdbx_strand_id
1 'polypeptide(L)'
;MSSPLSLDLGKIFIPCRTVLELEILTSLYLATSTYDKIKEIPYTHPTSQDLLQAFNIVDNEVQERIVEYFTDVALEKLKPVVMYERNHHDRMRMGNVKPNIETRKCLFLSLHRLKVKFLIIKNFIELFRYNKEGLKIFMENESEGEVSFFEALKLYYTRKNKQNLEIMLPTEKVSERVKELIKDKKSVTNERLLEMATYEFFQEGANIIKFIMREIKASLFVCNLMFARIDVKYPFNRGKDLDVNEEEFMISNDFLPELLKSIAVSYEEKNYLQLKDLLTAFEF
;
A
#
# COMPACT_ATOMS: atom_id res chain seq x y z
N MET A 1 28.34 -15.68 4.35
CA MET A 1 28.31 -14.71 5.48
C MET A 1 27.29 -13.65 5.11
N SER A 2 26.16 -13.62 5.80
CA SER A 2 25.09 -12.62 5.60
C SER A 2 25.62 -11.24 5.98
N SER A 3 25.31 -10.22 5.17
CA SER A 3 25.74 -8.85 5.46
C SER A 3 25.06 -8.37 6.76
N PRO A 4 25.71 -7.53 7.58
CA PRO A 4 25.10 -6.98 8.80
C PRO A 4 23.71 -6.35 8.55
N LEU A 5 23.52 -5.74 7.37
CA LEU A 5 22.26 -5.20 6.88
C LEU A 5 21.12 -6.22 6.79
N SER A 6 21.40 -7.46 6.36
CA SER A 6 20.38 -8.51 6.25
C SER A 6 19.88 -9.00 7.61
N LEU A 7 20.75 -9.04 8.62
CA LEU A 7 20.43 -9.42 10.00
C LEU A 7 19.58 -8.36 10.71
N ASP A 8 19.83 -7.07 10.44
CA ASP A 8 19.02 -5.97 10.99
C ASP A 8 17.65 -5.85 10.33
N LEU A 9 17.55 -6.12 9.03
CA LEU A 9 16.26 -6.19 8.32
C LEU A 9 15.36 -7.29 8.89
N GLY A 10 15.90 -8.49 9.14
CA GLY A 10 15.14 -9.61 9.71
C GLY A 10 14.51 -9.34 11.09
N LYS A 11 15.18 -8.55 11.96
CA LYS A 11 14.65 -8.16 13.28
C LYS A 11 13.55 -7.08 13.21
N ILE A 12 13.61 -6.20 12.21
CA ILE A 12 12.58 -5.19 11.94
C ILE A 12 11.36 -5.84 11.24
N PHE A 13 11.57 -6.96 10.53
CA PHE A 13 10.60 -7.54 9.64
C PHE A 13 9.41 -8.21 10.32
N ILE A 14 9.61 -8.90 11.45
CA ILE A 14 8.55 -9.70 12.11
C ILE A 14 7.30 -8.87 12.49
N PRO A 15 7.39 -7.70 13.15
CA PRO A 15 6.20 -6.89 13.45
C PRO A 15 5.64 -6.13 12.24
N CYS A 16 6.47 -5.90 11.22
CA CYS A 16 6.13 -5.12 10.04
C CYS A 16 5.49 -5.97 8.94
N ARG A 17 5.74 -7.28 8.95
CA ARG A 17 5.17 -8.26 8.04
C ARG A 17 3.65 -8.27 8.09
N THR A 18 3.06 -8.21 9.28
CA THR A 18 1.61 -8.23 9.45
C THR A 18 0.93 -6.99 8.84
N VAL A 19 1.64 -5.88 8.71
CA VAL A 19 1.17 -4.69 7.98
C VAL A 19 1.00 -5.01 6.50
N LEU A 20 1.97 -5.71 5.91
CA LEU A 20 1.92 -6.16 4.52
C LEU A 20 0.83 -7.23 4.33
N GLU A 21 0.71 -8.17 5.27
CA GLU A 21 -0.32 -9.22 5.25
C GLU A 21 -1.73 -8.61 5.26
N LEU A 22 -1.99 -7.62 6.13
CA LEU A 22 -3.27 -6.93 6.15
C LEU A 22 -3.50 -6.10 4.88
N GLU A 23 -2.48 -5.40 4.39
CA GLU A 23 -2.57 -4.65 3.12
C GLU A 23 -2.97 -5.58 1.96
N ILE A 24 -2.32 -6.73 1.86
CA ILE A 24 -2.59 -7.73 0.82
C ILE A 24 -3.99 -8.33 0.98
N LEU A 25 -4.38 -8.68 2.21
CA LEU A 25 -5.74 -9.18 2.51
C LEU A 25 -6.81 -8.16 2.13
N THR A 26 -6.59 -6.89 2.47
CA THR A 26 -7.49 -5.78 2.10
C THR A 26 -7.56 -5.62 0.58
N SER A 27 -6.42 -5.69 -0.12
CA SER A 27 -6.37 -5.63 -1.58
C SER A 27 -7.16 -6.78 -2.22
N LEU A 28 -7.02 -8.01 -1.71
CA LEU A 28 -7.80 -9.16 -2.19
C LEU A 28 -9.29 -9.00 -1.94
N TYR A 29 -9.69 -8.50 -0.76
CA TYR A 29 -11.09 -8.20 -0.45
C TYR A 29 -11.68 -7.16 -1.40
N LEU A 30 -10.93 -6.08 -1.68
CA LEU A 30 -11.34 -5.03 -2.61
C LEU A 30 -11.39 -5.49 -4.08
N ALA A 31 -10.96 -6.71 -4.39
CA ALA A 31 -11.15 -7.30 -5.72
C ALA A 31 -12.62 -7.71 -5.96
N THR A 32 -13.35 -8.03 -4.88
CA THR A 32 -14.75 -8.50 -4.94
C THR A 32 -15.73 -7.58 -4.21
N SER A 33 -15.23 -6.57 -3.50
CA SER A 33 -16.02 -5.65 -2.68
C SER A 33 -15.70 -4.18 -2.98
N THR A 34 -16.49 -3.27 -2.42
CA THR A 34 -16.32 -1.81 -2.58
C THR A 34 -15.56 -1.21 -1.40
N TYR A 35 -14.82 -0.14 -1.67
CA TYR A 35 -14.05 0.57 -0.64
C TYR A 35 -14.93 1.22 0.42
N ASP A 36 -16.13 1.67 0.04
CA ASP A 36 -17.06 2.34 0.95
C ASP A 36 -17.42 1.46 2.15
N LYS A 37 -17.53 0.13 1.95
CA LYS A 37 -17.85 -0.83 3.01
C LYS A 37 -16.80 -0.93 4.12
N ILE A 38 -15.53 -0.66 3.80
CA ILE A 38 -14.44 -0.74 4.79
C ILE A 38 -14.05 0.63 5.33
N LYS A 39 -14.44 1.72 4.65
CA LYS A 39 -14.24 3.10 5.12
C LYS A 39 -15.05 3.41 6.39
N GLU A 40 -16.14 2.70 6.63
CA GLU A 40 -17.03 2.90 7.78
C GLU A 40 -16.50 2.29 9.09
N ILE A 41 -15.40 1.52 9.05
CA ILE A 41 -14.82 0.89 10.24
C ILE A 41 -14.32 1.99 11.20
N PRO A 42 -14.72 1.95 12.49
CA PRO A 42 -14.44 3.04 13.42
C PRO A 42 -12.93 3.29 13.59
N TYR A 43 -12.49 4.47 13.14
CA TYR A 43 -11.12 4.99 13.21
C TYR A 43 -10.62 5.34 14.62
N THR A 44 -11.26 4.85 15.69
CA THR A 44 -10.80 5.16 17.05
C THR A 44 -10.19 3.95 17.72
N HIS A 45 -10.78 2.76 17.61
CA HIS A 45 -10.21 1.51 18.17
C HIS A 45 -10.84 0.28 17.49
N PRO A 46 -10.47 -0.04 16.24
CA PRO A 46 -11.01 -1.22 15.57
C PRO A 46 -10.54 -2.48 16.30
N THR A 47 -11.48 -3.31 16.72
CA THR A 47 -11.18 -4.64 17.24
C THR A 47 -10.91 -5.62 16.10
N SER A 48 -10.26 -6.75 16.40
CA SER A 48 -10.13 -7.85 15.45
C SER A 48 -11.49 -8.28 14.89
N GLN A 49 -12.53 -8.34 15.73
CA GLN A 49 -13.90 -8.69 15.34
C GLN A 49 -14.50 -7.70 14.36
N ASP A 50 -14.30 -6.39 14.55
CA ASP A 50 -14.81 -5.37 13.63
C ASP A 50 -14.22 -5.55 12.22
N LEU A 51 -12.91 -5.83 12.14
CA LEU A 51 -12.23 -6.07 10.87
C LEU A 51 -12.65 -7.40 10.22
N LEU A 52 -12.81 -8.47 11.00
CA LEU A 52 -13.27 -9.77 10.49
C LEU A 52 -14.68 -9.67 9.89
N GLN A 53 -15.59 -8.98 10.59
CA GLN A 53 -16.94 -8.74 10.11
C GLN A 53 -16.93 -7.89 8.84
N ALA A 54 -16.15 -6.81 8.80
CA ALA A 54 -16.09 -5.94 7.62
C ALA A 54 -15.54 -6.67 6.37
N PHE A 55 -14.56 -7.56 6.57
CA PHE A 55 -14.02 -8.38 5.49
C PHE A 55 -14.88 -9.62 5.17
N ASN A 56 -15.97 -9.87 5.90
CA ASN A 56 -16.77 -11.10 5.79
C ASN A 56 -15.91 -12.38 5.86
N ILE A 57 -14.91 -12.39 6.73
CA ILE A 57 -14.05 -13.56 6.94
C ILE A 57 -14.78 -14.52 7.87
N VAL A 58 -15.10 -15.71 7.37
CA VAL A 58 -15.78 -16.77 8.12
C VAL A 58 -14.98 -18.07 7.95
N ASP A 59 -14.69 -18.73 9.06
CA ASP A 59 -14.01 -20.04 9.14
C ASP A 59 -12.67 -20.09 8.36
N ASN A 60 -11.89 -19.02 8.41
CA ASN A 60 -10.58 -18.95 7.78
C ASN A 60 -9.49 -18.59 8.79
N GLU A 61 -9.00 -19.61 9.50
CA GLU A 61 -7.98 -19.47 10.55
C GLU A 61 -6.76 -18.64 10.12
N VAL A 62 -6.38 -18.67 8.84
CA VAL A 62 -5.20 -17.94 8.34
C VAL A 62 -5.49 -16.45 8.26
N GLN A 63 -6.61 -16.07 7.66
CA GLN A 63 -7.01 -14.68 7.53
C GLN A 63 -7.39 -14.08 8.90
N GLU A 64 -8.02 -14.87 9.76
CA GLU A 64 -8.30 -14.52 11.15
C GLU A 64 -7.03 -14.16 11.91
N ARG A 65 -6.01 -15.01 11.85
CA ARG A 65 -4.71 -14.73 12.48
C ARG A 65 -4.07 -13.47 11.95
N ILE A 66 -4.12 -13.19 10.65
CA ILE A 66 -3.55 -11.95 10.08
C ILE A 66 -4.21 -10.72 10.72
N VAL A 67 -5.54 -10.73 10.83
CA VAL A 67 -6.32 -9.63 11.41
C VAL A 67 -6.05 -9.49 12.92
N GLU A 68 -6.04 -10.60 13.66
CA GLU A 68 -5.72 -10.62 15.09
C GLU A 68 -4.30 -10.12 15.37
N TYR A 69 -3.29 -10.66 14.69
CA TYR A 69 -1.91 -10.19 14.85
C TYR A 69 -1.76 -8.71 14.48
N PHE A 70 -2.50 -8.22 13.47
CA PHE A 70 -2.44 -6.81 13.11
C PHE A 70 -3.00 -5.93 14.24
N THR A 71 -4.21 -6.28 14.71
CA THR A 71 -4.93 -5.49 15.71
C THR A 71 -4.28 -5.58 17.09
N ASP A 72 -4.04 -6.80 17.57
CA ASP A 72 -3.61 -7.03 18.95
C ASP A 72 -2.10 -6.85 19.14
N VAL A 73 -1.30 -6.86 18.05
CA VAL A 73 0.17 -6.76 18.14
C VAL A 73 0.73 -5.55 17.39
N ALA A 74 0.36 -5.33 16.12
CA ALA A 74 0.95 -4.25 15.32
C ALA A 74 0.36 -2.88 15.69
N LEU A 75 -0.97 -2.77 15.79
CA LEU A 75 -1.65 -1.53 16.20
C LEU A 75 -1.33 -1.20 17.66
N GLU A 76 -1.41 -2.15 18.59
CA GLU A 76 -1.17 -1.89 20.02
C GLU A 76 0.25 -1.39 20.35
N LYS A 77 1.23 -1.59 19.45
CA LYS A 77 2.56 -1.00 19.60
C LYS A 77 2.59 0.51 19.37
N LEU A 78 1.63 1.06 18.64
CA LEU A 78 1.52 2.47 18.33
C LEU A 78 1.03 3.24 19.56
N LYS A 79 1.90 4.10 20.09
CA LYS A 79 1.57 4.96 21.24
C LYS A 79 0.99 6.29 20.74
N PRO A 80 -0.12 6.77 21.34
CA PRO A 80 -0.69 8.08 21.06
C PRO A 80 0.32 9.22 21.10
N VAL A 81 0.11 10.23 20.24
CA VAL A 81 0.88 11.48 20.32
C VAL A 81 0.31 12.29 21.47
N VAL A 82 0.87 12.11 22.67
CA VAL A 82 0.42 12.87 23.83
C VAL A 82 0.87 14.34 23.69
N MET A 83 -0.06 15.21 23.31
CA MET A 83 0.12 16.67 23.35
C MET A 83 -0.52 17.21 24.62
N TYR A 84 0.22 17.26 25.73
CA TYR A 84 -0.26 18.00 26.90
C TYR A 84 -0.13 19.52 26.65
N GLU A 85 -1.20 20.27 26.88
CA GLU A 85 -1.12 21.71 27.12
C GLU A 85 -0.20 21.96 28.33
N ARG A 86 0.66 22.98 28.22
CA ARG A 86 1.75 23.31 29.16
C ARG A 86 1.30 23.75 30.56
N ASN A 87 0.06 23.52 30.98
CA ASN A 87 -0.47 24.04 32.24
C ASN A 87 -0.64 22.94 33.29
N HIS A 88 0.17 23.09 34.35
CA HIS A 88 0.00 22.65 35.74
C HIS A 88 1.06 21.71 36.31
N HIS A 89 1.61 22.23 37.40
CA HIS A 89 2.62 21.72 38.31
C HIS A 89 2.17 20.44 39.05
N ASP A 90 3.17 19.65 39.45
CA ASP A 90 3.11 18.68 40.56
C ASP A 90 2.37 17.34 40.39
N ARG A 91 2.50 16.67 39.25
CA ARG A 91 2.24 15.21 39.18
C ARG A 91 3.39 14.46 38.52
N MET A 92 3.75 13.33 39.12
CA MET A 92 4.88 12.47 38.75
C MET A 92 5.02 12.30 37.23
N ARG A 93 6.19 12.70 36.72
CA ARG A 93 6.57 12.62 35.31
C ARG A 93 6.63 11.16 34.85
N MET A 94 5.58 10.68 34.18
CA MET A 94 5.75 9.68 33.12
C MET A 94 6.35 10.43 31.93
N GLY A 95 7.67 10.38 31.83
CA GLY A 95 8.49 11.28 31.03
C GLY A 95 8.08 11.39 29.56
N ASN A 96 8.41 12.56 29.00
CA ASN A 96 8.64 12.83 27.58
C ASN A 96 8.80 11.53 26.78
N VAL A 97 7.72 11.07 26.15
CA VAL A 97 7.84 10.05 25.11
C VAL A 97 8.61 10.74 24.01
N LYS A 98 9.95 10.60 24.00
CA LYS A 98 10.74 10.81 22.78
C LYS A 98 9.93 10.13 21.68
N PRO A 99 9.66 10.78 20.53
CA PRO A 99 9.01 10.11 19.41
C PRO A 99 9.85 8.88 19.07
N ASN A 100 9.52 7.74 19.67
CA ASN A 100 10.38 6.59 19.67
C ASN A 100 10.13 5.95 18.32
N ILE A 101 11.09 6.12 17.40
CA ILE A 101 11.04 5.58 16.04
C ILE A 101 10.64 4.10 16.09
N GLU A 102 11.04 3.37 17.13
CA GLU A 102 10.74 1.96 17.33
C GLU A 102 9.25 1.62 17.42
N THR A 103 8.44 2.42 18.13
CA THR A 103 6.99 2.15 18.23
C THR A 103 6.24 2.53 16.97
N ARG A 104 6.84 3.37 16.11
CA ARG A 104 6.24 3.88 14.87
C ARG A 104 6.73 3.20 13.59
N LYS A 105 7.61 2.20 13.69
CA LYS A 105 8.14 1.46 12.53
C LYS A 105 7.04 0.93 11.60
N CYS A 106 5.97 0.37 12.17
CA CYS A 106 4.83 -0.16 11.41
C CYS A 106 4.08 0.94 10.64
N LEU A 107 3.85 2.09 11.27
CA LEU A 107 3.25 3.27 10.65
C LEU A 107 4.13 3.85 9.53
N PHE A 108 5.43 3.93 9.75
CA PHE A 108 6.35 4.38 8.70
C PHE A 108 6.39 3.41 7.52
N LEU A 109 6.28 2.09 7.77
CA LEU A 109 6.18 1.12 6.69
C LEU A 109 4.87 1.29 5.92
N SER A 110 3.72 1.42 6.58
CA SER A 110 2.43 1.59 5.89
C SER A 110 2.45 2.84 5.00
N LEU A 111 2.97 3.95 5.54
CA LEU A 111 3.19 5.20 4.80
C LEU A 111 4.12 5.02 3.60
N HIS A 112 5.23 4.31 3.80
CA HIS A 112 6.17 4.03 2.73
C HIS A 112 5.52 3.22 1.60
N ARG A 113 4.72 2.20 1.95
CA ARG A 113 3.98 1.39 0.97
C ARG A 113 3.00 2.23 0.15
N LEU A 114 2.21 3.08 0.80
CA LEU A 114 1.30 4.00 0.10
C LEU A 114 2.07 4.94 -0.84
N LYS A 115 3.14 5.57 -0.33
CA LYS A 115 3.97 6.52 -1.09
C LYS A 115 4.62 5.88 -2.31
N VAL A 116 5.16 4.67 -2.18
CA VAL A 116 5.81 3.96 -3.29
C VAL A 116 4.86 3.74 -4.45
N LYS A 117 3.59 3.38 -4.19
CA LYS A 117 2.60 3.15 -5.26
C LYS A 117 2.36 4.40 -6.11
N PHE A 118 2.21 5.56 -5.47
CA PHE A 118 2.11 6.84 -6.20
C PHE A 118 3.40 7.20 -6.93
N LEU A 119 4.57 6.97 -6.30
CA LEU A 119 5.86 7.25 -6.93
C LEU A 119 6.12 6.38 -8.17
N ILE A 120 5.66 5.12 -8.17
CA ILE A 120 5.77 4.25 -9.34
C ILE A 120 4.99 4.86 -10.52
N ILE A 121 3.76 5.31 -10.29
CA ILE A 121 2.93 5.94 -11.33
C ILE A 121 3.57 7.24 -11.81
N LYS A 122 3.99 8.11 -10.88
CA LYS A 122 4.67 9.36 -11.23
C LYS A 122 5.92 9.11 -12.07
N ASN A 123 6.78 8.17 -11.66
CA ASN A 123 8.01 7.85 -12.38
C ASN A 123 7.72 7.25 -13.76
N PHE A 124 6.65 6.45 -13.91
CA PHE A 124 6.20 6.00 -15.23
C PHE A 124 5.87 7.18 -16.14
N ILE A 125 5.08 8.14 -15.66
CA ILE A 125 4.69 9.34 -16.41
C ILE A 125 5.91 10.22 -16.76
N GLU A 126 6.83 10.42 -15.81
CA GLU A 126 8.06 11.19 -16.04
C GLU A 126 8.95 10.55 -17.11
N LEU A 127 9.14 9.22 -17.05
CA LEU A 127 9.91 8.47 -18.03
C LEU A 127 9.22 8.45 -19.40
N PHE A 128 7.90 8.30 -19.42
CA PHE A 128 7.10 8.36 -20.65
C PHE A 128 7.31 9.70 -21.37
N ARG A 129 7.23 10.81 -20.63
CA ARG A 129 7.50 12.16 -21.15
C ARG A 129 8.96 12.35 -21.59
N TYR A 130 9.92 11.95 -20.75
CA TYR A 130 11.35 12.14 -21.04
C TYR A 130 11.78 11.42 -22.33
N ASN A 131 11.15 10.28 -22.62
CA ASN A 131 11.42 9.48 -23.81
C ASN A 131 10.51 9.80 -24.99
N LYS A 132 9.97 11.03 -25.06
CA LYS A 132 9.12 11.50 -26.17
C LYS A 132 7.94 10.57 -26.43
N GLU A 133 7.27 10.19 -25.35
CA GLU A 133 6.06 9.37 -25.39
C GLU A 133 6.27 7.98 -26.03
N GLY A 134 7.50 7.46 -25.95
CA GLY A 134 7.88 6.13 -26.44
C GLY A 134 7.63 5.02 -25.43
N LEU A 135 6.61 4.18 -25.65
CA LEU A 135 6.23 3.11 -24.71
C LEU A 135 7.16 1.89 -24.71
N LYS A 136 7.93 1.66 -25.79
CA LYS A 136 8.80 0.48 -25.94
C LYS A 136 9.89 0.38 -24.87
N ILE A 137 10.28 1.49 -24.24
CA ILE A 137 11.27 1.51 -23.15
C ILE A 137 10.83 0.68 -21.93
N PHE A 138 9.53 0.46 -21.78
CA PHE A 138 8.95 -0.24 -20.63
C PHE A 138 8.85 -1.75 -20.85
N MET A 139 9.11 -2.25 -22.06
CA MET A 139 8.74 -3.60 -22.48
C MET A 139 9.86 -4.65 -22.39
N GLU A 140 11.11 -4.29 -22.05
CA GLU A 140 12.24 -5.24 -21.82
C GLU A 140 12.32 -6.49 -22.74
N ASN A 141 12.01 -6.32 -24.04
CA ASN A 141 11.99 -7.35 -25.08
C ASN A 141 10.74 -8.27 -25.11
N GLU A 142 9.66 -7.97 -24.38
CA GLU A 142 8.42 -8.75 -24.31
C GLU A 142 7.42 -8.46 -25.45
N SER A 143 7.69 -7.50 -26.36
CA SER A 143 6.74 -7.12 -27.41
C SER A 143 7.36 -6.92 -28.78
N GLU A 144 6.92 -7.69 -29.77
CA GLU A 144 7.19 -7.47 -31.20
C GLU A 144 6.12 -6.58 -31.89
N GLY A 145 5.07 -6.15 -31.15
CA GLY A 145 3.91 -5.42 -31.69
C GLY A 145 3.77 -3.95 -31.25
N GLU A 146 2.63 -3.34 -31.60
CA GLU A 146 2.18 -2.07 -31.02
C GLU A 146 1.86 -2.27 -29.54
N VAL A 147 2.31 -1.32 -28.71
CA VAL A 147 2.21 -1.38 -27.25
C VAL A 147 1.24 -0.30 -26.82
N SER A 148 0.16 -0.67 -26.15
CA SER A 148 -0.77 0.30 -25.57
C SER A 148 -0.21 0.95 -24.31
N PHE A 149 -0.69 2.15 -23.98
CA PHE A 149 -0.31 2.87 -22.76
C PHE A 149 -0.54 2.01 -21.51
N PHE A 150 -1.67 1.31 -21.46
CA PHE A 150 -2.05 0.48 -20.32
C PHE A 150 -1.22 -0.80 -20.19
N GLU A 151 -0.79 -1.42 -21.29
CA GLU A 151 0.13 -2.56 -21.25
C GLU A 151 1.48 -2.16 -20.69
N ALA A 152 2.06 -1.05 -21.18
CA ALA A 152 3.30 -0.51 -20.67
C ALA A 152 3.19 -0.11 -19.19
N LEU A 153 2.10 0.55 -18.80
CA LEU A 153 1.85 0.91 -17.40
C LEU A 153 1.72 -0.33 -16.52
N LYS A 154 0.98 -1.35 -16.97
CA LYS A 154 0.81 -2.62 -16.27
C LYS A 154 2.15 -3.28 -15.97
N LEU A 155 2.96 -3.50 -17.01
CA LEU A 155 4.24 -4.18 -16.88
C LEU A 155 5.19 -3.38 -15.97
N TYR A 156 5.28 -2.07 -16.17
CA TYR A 156 6.12 -1.21 -15.34
C TYR A 156 5.68 -1.24 -13.87
N TYR A 157 4.39 -1.05 -13.62
CA TYR A 157 3.84 -0.98 -12.27
C TYR A 157 3.98 -2.31 -11.52
N THR A 158 3.55 -3.43 -12.12
CA THR A 158 3.65 -4.77 -11.52
C THR A 158 5.11 -5.11 -11.20
N ARG A 159 6.04 -4.82 -12.12
CA ARG A 159 7.47 -5.08 -11.93
C ARG A 159 8.05 -4.25 -10.78
N LYS A 160 7.78 -2.94 -10.73
CA LYS A 160 8.31 -2.07 -9.67
C LYS A 160 7.73 -2.37 -8.30
N ASN A 161 6.44 -2.68 -8.23
CA ASN A 161 5.80 -3.10 -6.98
C ASN A 161 6.35 -4.46 -6.50
N LYS A 162 6.53 -5.43 -7.41
CA LYS A 162 7.15 -6.72 -7.09
C LYS A 162 8.59 -6.55 -6.58
N GLN A 163 9.42 -5.77 -7.26
CA GLN A 163 10.79 -5.45 -6.80
C GLN A 163 10.79 -4.82 -5.40
N ASN A 164 9.85 -3.92 -5.13
CA ASN A 164 9.71 -3.32 -3.80
C ASN A 164 9.36 -4.37 -2.73
N LEU A 165 8.43 -5.28 -3.03
CA LEU A 165 8.02 -6.36 -2.14
C LEU A 165 9.14 -7.38 -1.91
N GLU A 166 9.92 -7.74 -2.93
CA GLU A 166 11.05 -8.68 -2.81
C GLU A 166 12.17 -8.13 -1.92
N ILE A 167 12.43 -6.82 -1.95
CA ILE A 167 13.36 -6.17 -1.03
C ILE A 167 12.84 -6.25 0.41
N MET A 168 11.53 -6.11 0.59
CA MET A 168 10.90 -6.15 1.90
C MET A 168 10.81 -7.57 2.44
N LEU A 169 10.37 -8.55 1.65
CA LEU A 169 10.18 -9.95 2.00
C LEU A 169 11.42 -10.77 1.58
N PRO A 170 12.57 -10.70 2.29
CA PRO A 170 13.73 -11.48 1.89
C PRO A 170 13.35 -12.96 1.95
N THR A 171 13.38 -13.62 0.78
CA THR A 171 13.41 -15.07 0.70
C THR A 171 14.82 -15.48 1.09
N GLU A 172 15.13 -15.57 2.39
CA GLU A 172 16.32 -16.31 2.79
C GLU A 172 16.24 -17.71 2.17
N LYS A 173 17.38 -18.29 1.79
CA LYS A 173 17.45 -19.71 1.43
C LYS A 173 17.15 -20.53 2.70
N VAL A 174 15.88 -20.70 3.00
CA VAL A 174 15.39 -21.50 4.12
C VAL A 174 15.85 -22.94 3.88
N SER A 175 16.50 -23.55 4.88
CA SER A 175 16.92 -24.95 4.80
C SER A 175 15.71 -25.87 4.58
N GLU A 176 15.89 -27.01 3.90
CA GLU A 176 14.76 -27.90 3.57
C GLU A 176 13.95 -28.31 4.81
N ARG A 177 14.61 -28.49 5.95
CA ARG A 177 14.00 -28.81 7.24
C ARG A 177 13.06 -27.71 7.76
N VAL A 178 13.35 -26.44 7.51
CA VAL A 178 12.48 -25.31 7.88
C VAL A 178 11.41 -25.09 6.82
N LYS A 179 11.69 -25.39 5.53
CA LYS A 179 10.65 -25.44 4.48
C LYS A 179 9.57 -26.49 4.80
N GLU A 180 9.93 -27.63 5.36
CA GLU A 180 8.98 -28.66 5.79
C GLU A 180 8.12 -28.23 6.98
N LEU A 181 8.65 -27.44 7.91
CA LEU A 181 7.88 -26.82 9.00
C LEU A 181 6.98 -25.67 8.52
N ILE A 182 7.38 -24.95 7.46
CA ILE A 182 6.62 -23.87 6.82
C ILE A 182 5.53 -24.39 5.87
N LYS A 183 5.65 -25.63 5.36
CA LYS A 183 4.65 -26.30 4.50
C LYS A 183 3.31 -26.61 5.19
N ASP A 184 3.11 -26.15 6.43
CA ASP A 184 1.80 -26.17 7.05
C ASP A 184 0.82 -25.32 6.23
N LYS A 185 -0.32 -25.89 5.80
CA LYS A 185 -1.37 -25.17 5.06
C LYS A 185 -1.92 -23.97 5.84
N LYS A 186 -1.67 -23.95 7.15
CA LYS A 186 -2.04 -22.90 8.10
C LYS A 186 -1.03 -21.74 8.19
N SER A 187 0.10 -21.81 7.48
CA SER A 187 1.09 -20.72 7.48
C SER A 187 1.04 -19.90 6.18
N VAL A 188 1.21 -18.59 6.32
CA VAL A 188 1.42 -17.69 5.19
C VAL A 188 2.92 -17.64 4.95
N THR A 189 3.40 -18.00 3.75
CA THR A 189 4.83 -17.90 3.40
C THR A 189 5.11 -16.57 2.67
N ASN A 190 6.37 -16.16 2.58
CA ASN A 190 6.74 -14.95 1.84
C ASN A 190 6.43 -15.10 0.34
N GLU A 191 6.61 -16.30 -0.21
CA GLU A 191 6.26 -16.61 -1.60
C GLU A 191 4.76 -16.49 -1.81
N ARG A 192 3.95 -17.05 -0.90
CA ARG A 192 2.49 -16.95 -0.96
C ARG A 192 2.02 -15.51 -0.83
N LEU A 193 2.68 -14.69 0.00
CA LEU A 193 2.39 -13.25 0.10
C LEU A 193 2.69 -12.52 -1.20
N LEU A 194 3.83 -12.84 -1.82
CA LEU A 194 4.19 -12.25 -3.09
C LEU A 194 3.16 -12.62 -4.16
N GLU A 195 2.78 -13.90 -4.27
CA GLU A 195 1.73 -14.37 -5.18
C GLU A 195 0.40 -13.67 -4.95
N MET A 196 -0.04 -13.55 -3.69
CA MET A 196 -1.27 -12.85 -3.31
C MET A 196 -1.23 -11.35 -3.63
N ALA A 197 -0.09 -10.69 -3.40
CA ALA A 197 0.09 -9.27 -3.69
C ALA A 197 0.10 -8.99 -5.19
N THR A 198 0.73 -9.87 -5.97
CA THR A 198 0.77 -9.79 -7.44
C THR A 198 -0.43 -10.45 -8.11
N TYR A 199 -1.46 -10.83 -7.34
CA TYR A 199 -2.63 -11.50 -7.89
C TYR A 199 -3.48 -10.53 -8.73
N GLU A 200 -3.35 -10.68 -10.04
CA GLU A 200 -4.13 -9.97 -11.05
C GLU A 200 -5.45 -10.72 -11.27
N PHE A 201 -6.53 -10.27 -10.62
CA PHE A 201 -7.87 -10.83 -10.81
C PHE A 201 -8.54 -10.22 -12.05
N PHE A 202 -7.95 -10.23 -13.24
CA PHE A 202 -8.66 -9.77 -14.45
C PHE A 202 -8.21 -10.51 -15.71
N GLN A 203 -9.19 -10.96 -16.51
CA GLN A 203 -9.00 -11.54 -17.85
C GLN A 203 -8.85 -10.47 -18.95
N GLU A 204 -9.08 -9.19 -18.65
CA GLU A 204 -9.02 -8.10 -19.63
C GLU A 204 -7.82 -7.17 -19.35
N GLY A 205 -6.99 -6.94 -20.37
CA GLY A 205 -5.89 -5.96 -20.32
C GLY A 205 -6.34 -4.53 -19.97
N ALA A 206 -7.64 -4.24 -20.10
CA ALA A 206 -8.25 -2.94 -19.86
C ALA A 206 -8.47 -2.56 -18.37
N ASN A 207 -8.24 -3.45 -17.39
CA ASN A 207 -8.52 -3.14 -15.98
C ASN A 207 -7.31 -2.98 -15.05
N ILE A 208 -6.16 -2.58 -15.60
CA ILE A 208 -4.98 -2.20 -14.80
C ILE A 208 -5.27 -1.05 -13.83
N ILE A 209 -6.11 -0.08 -14.22
CA ILE A 209 -6.47 1.04 -13.34
C ILE A 209 -7.17 0.53 -12.08
N LYS A 210 -8.14 -0.40 -12.22
CA LYS A 210 -8.82 -0.99 -11.05
C LYS A 210 -7.83 -1.71 -10.13
N PHE A 211 -6.87 -2.44 -10.69
CA PHE A 211 -5.81 -3.09 -9.90
C PHE A 211 -4.97 -2.07 -9.13
N ILE A 212 -4.46 -1.02 -9.79
CA ILE A 212 -3.68 0.05 -9.16
C ILE A 212 -4.51 0.74 -8.05
N MET A 213 -5.76 1.10 -8.34
CA MET A 213 -6.62 1.76 -7.37
C MET A 213 -6.93 0.87 -6.16
N ARG A 214 -7.17 -0.42 -6.39
CA ARG A 214 -7.38 -1.42 -5.34
C ARG A 214 -6.18 -1.47 -4.39
N GLU A 215 -4.97 -1.51 -4.95
CA GLU A 215 -3.75 -1.51 -4.15
C GLU A 215 -3.54 -0.20 -3.37
N ILE A 216 -3.77 0.96 -3.99
CA ILE A 216 -3.65 2.26 -3.32
C ILE A 216 -4.66 2.35 -2.18
N LYS A 217 -5.92 1.99 -2.44
CA LYS A 217 -7.01 1.97 -1.46
C LYS A 217 -6.71 1.06 -0.27
N ALA A 218 -6.15 -0.12 -0.53
CA ALA A 218 -5.71 -1.04 0.52
C ALA A 218 -4.61 -0.43 1.42
N SER A 219 -3.56 0.17 0.83
CA SER A 219 -2.53 0.84 1.62
C SER A 219 -3.06 2.04 2.39
N LEU A 220 -3.96 2.82 1.79
CA LEU A 220 -4.58 3.98 2.43
C LEU A 220 -5.40 3.54 3.65
N PHE A 221 -6.23 2.50 3.49
CA PHE A 221 -7.00 1.93 4.59
C PHE A 221 -6.10 1.51 5.76
N VAL A 222 -5.04 0.73 5.51
CA VAL A 222 -4.09 0.31 6.55
C VAL A 222 -3.40 1.51 7.21
N CYS A 223 -3.02 2.53 6.42
CA CYS A 223 -2.46 3.76 6.98
C CYS A 223 -3.44 4.46 7.92
N ASN A 224 -4.70 4.59 7.51
CA ASN A 224 -5.72 5.28 8.29
C ASN A 224 -6.03 4.54 9.59
N LEU A 225 -6.06 3.19 9.58
CA LEU A 225 -6.15 2.40 10.83
C LEU A 225 -4.97 2.64 11.78
N MET A 226 -3.76 2.82 11.26
CA MET A 226 -2.58 3.08 12.10
C MET A 226 -2.54 4.50 12.65
N PHE A 227 -2.93 5.50 11.86
CA PHE A 227 -2.99 6.89 12.30
C PHE A 227 -4.11 7.13 13.32
N ALA A 228 -5.26 6.48 13.10
CA ALA A 228 -6.34 6.36 14.06
C ALA A 228 -5.84 5.97 15.46
N ARG A 229 -5.00 4.93 15.54
CA ARG A 229 -4.47 4.42 16.81
C ARG A 229 -3.61 5.41 17.61
N ILE A 230 -3.11 6.46 16.95
CA ILE A 230 -2.32 7.53 17.56
C ILE A 230 -3.07 8.87 17.66
N ASP A 231 -4.40 8.83 17.56
CA ASP A 231 -5.32 9.97 17.62
C ASP A 231 -5.17 10.99 16.47
N VAL A 232 -4.66 10.56 15.32
CA VAL A 232 -4.57 11.36 14.10
C VAL A 232 -5.68 10.95 13.14
N LYS A 233 -6.81 11.69 13.17
CA LYS A 233 -8.00 11.35 12.39
C LYS A 233 -7.90 11.63 10.88
N TYR A 234 -7.16 12.68 10.51
CA TYR A 234 -7.00 13.13 9.13
C TYR A 234 -5.53 13.35 8.80
N PRO A 235 -4.76 12.25 8.64
CA PRO A 235 -3.30 12.32 8.56
C PRO A 235 -2.77 13.03 7.31
N PHE A 236 -3.57 13.13 6.25
CA PHE A 236 -3.15 13.74 5.00
C PHE A 236 -3.86 15.07 4.68
N ASN A 237 -4.72 15.60 5.56
CA ASN A 237 -5.34 16.91 5.35
C ASN A 237 -4.35 18.06 5.59
N ARG A 238 -4.14 18.91 4.58
CA ARG A 238 -3.31 20.12 4.66
C ARG A 238 -4.09 21.35 5.11
N GLY A 239 -4.66 21.33 6.31
CA GLY A 239 -5.29 22.52 6.90
C GLY A 239 -6.35 22.21 7.94
N LYS A 240 -6.58 23.16 8.86
CA LYS A 240 -7.67 23.07 9.85
C LYS A 240 -9.06 23.37 9.26
N ASP A 241 -9.12 24.04 8.11
CA ASP A 241 -10.33 24.67 7.55
C ASP A 241 -10.61 24.32 6.07
N LEU A 242 -10.02 23.26 5.53
CA LEU A 242 -10.33 22.81 4.17
C LEU A 242 -11.14 21.51 4.24
N ASP A 243 -12.40 21.55 3.82
CA ASP A 243 -13.28 20.39 3.59
C ASP A 243 -12.76 19.43 2.48
N VAL A 244 -11.55 19.67 1.96
CA VAL A 244 -10.95 18.87 0.91
C VAL A 244 -10.16 17.73 1.53
N ASN A 245 -10.75 16.53 1.53
CA ASN A 245 -10.04 15.30 1.83
C ASN A 245 -9.19 14.90 0.61
N GLU A 246 -7.91 15.30 0.62
CA GLU A 246 -6.94 15.01 -0.45
C GLU A 246 -6.84 13.50 -0.74
N GLU A 247 -6.98 12.66 0.29
CA GLU A 247 -6.94 11.20 0.15
C GLU A 247 -8.12 10.71 -0.67
N GLU A 248 -9.34 11.09 -0.28
CA GLU A 248 -10.57 10.72 -0.97
C GLU A 248 -10.58 11.23 -2.40
N PHE A 249 -10.09 12.45 -2.63
CA PHE A 249 -9.96 12.99 -3.97
C PHE A 249 -9.03 12.14 -4.84
N MET A 250 -7.84 11.78 -4.33
CA MET A 250 -6.88 10.96 -5.07
C MET A 250 -7.36 9.53 -5.34
N ILE A 251 -8.14 8.93 -4.42
CA ILE A 251 -8.69 7.58 -4.58
C ILE A 251 -10.08 7.54 -5.22
N SER A 252 -10.69 8.71 -5.45
CA SER A 252 -11.96 8.83 -6.15
C SER A 252 -11.83 8.26 -7.57
N ASN A 253 -12.96 7.85 -8.14
CA ASN A 253 -12.97 7.40 -9.52
C ASN A 253 -12.61 8.54 -10.49
N ASP A 254 -12.70 9.79 -10.05
CA ASP A 254 -12.76 10.95 -10.93
C ASP A 254 -11.41 11.67 -11.09
N PHE A 255 -10.40 11.32 -10.29
CA PHE A 255 -9.07 11.94 -10.41
C PHE A 255 -8.05 11.01 -11.08
N LEU A 256 -7.33 10.17 -10.32
CA LEU A 256 -6.24 9.35 -10.87
C LEU A 256 -6.72 8.37 -11.97
N PRO A 257 -7.89 7.69 -11.82
CA PRO A 257 -8.40 6.82 -12.87
C PRO A 257 -8.74 7.58 -14.17
N GLU A 258 -9.48 8.68 -14.10
CA GLU A 258 -9.85 9.48 -15.27
C GLU A 258 -8.65 10.18 -15.90
N LEU A 259 -7.68 10.63 -15.10
CA LEU A 259 -6.44 11.21 -15.59
C LEU A 259 -5.64 10.20 -16.42
N LEU A 260 -5.45 8.98 -15.90
CA LEU A 260 -4.75 7.92 -16.64
C LEU A 260 -5.49 7.50 -17.92
N LYS A 261 -6.84 7.45 -17.90
CA LYS A 261 -7.65 7.22 -19.10
C LYS A 261 -7.48 8.33 -20.12
N SER A 262 -7.58 9.58 -19.68
CA SER A 262 -7.46 10.75 -20.55
C SER A 262 -6.07 10.82 -21.21
N ILE A 263 -5.01 10.45 -20.49
CA ILE A 263 -3.65 10.33 -21.04
C ILE A 263 -3.60 9.24 -22.10
N ALA A 264 -4.13 8.05 -21.82
CA ALA A 264 -4.16 6.94 -22.78
C ALA A 264 -4.91 7.32 -24.07
N VAL A 265 -6.12 7.89 -23.94
CA VAL A 265 -6.93 8.34 -25.08
C VAL A 265 -6.21 9.42 -25.87
N SER A 266 -5.68 10.46 -25.20
CA SER A 266 -4.97 11.56 -25.89
C SER A 266 -3.73 11.06 -26.63
N TYR A 267 -3.06 10.03 -26.09
CA TYR A 267 -1.93 9.37 -26.75
C TYR A 267 -2.35 8.57 -27.98
N GLU A 268 -3.39 7.75 -27.87
CA GLU A 268 -3.92 6.92 -28.96
C GLU A 268 -4.47 7.78 -30.11
N GLU A 269 -5.15 8.87 -29.79
CA GLU A 269 -5.70 9.84 -30.75
C GLU A 269 -4.63 10.80 -31.33
N LYS A 270 -3.38 10.73 -30.84
CA LYS A 270 -2.28 11.64 -31.22
C LYS A 270 -2.59 13.12 -30.96
N ASN A 271 -3.41 13.41 -29.95
CA ASN A 271 -3.70 14.76 -29.48
C ASN A 271 -2.58 15.24 -28.54
N TYR A 272 -1.44 15.62 -29.13
CA TYR A 272 -0.24 15.98 -28.35
C TYR A 272 -0.41 17.21 -27.45
N LEU A 273 -1.30 18.14 -27.80
CA LEU A 273 -1.53 19.34 -26.99
C LEU A 273 -2.23 18.98 -25.68
N GLN A 274 -3.35 18.24 -25.78
CA GLN A 274 -4.06 17.74 -24.61
C GLN A 274 -3.20 16.76 -23.81
N LEU A 275 -2.46 15.88 -24.48
CA LEU A 275 -1.54 14.96 -23.80
C LEU A 275 -0.52 15.71 -22.95
N LYS A 276 0.12 16.75 -23.50
CA LYS A 276 1.10 17.55 -22.75
C LYS A 276 0.47 18.20 -21.52
N ASP A 277 -0.71 18.79 -21.67
CA ASP A 277 -1.43 19.44 -20.57
C ASP A 277 -1.74 18.43 -19.46
N LEU A 278 -2.23 17.23 -19.81
CA LEU A 278 -2.53 16.17 -18.84
C LEU A 278 -1.27 15.67 -18.11
N LEU A 279 -0.13 15.59 -18.80
CA LEU A 279 1.13 15.16 -18.19
C LEU A 279 1.67 16.18 -17.16
N THR A 280 1.33 17.47 -17.29
CA THR A 280 1.75 18.48 -16.30
C THR A 280 1.14 18.26 -14.91
N ALA A 281 0.01 17.56 -14.83
CA ALA A 281 -0.63 17.21 -13.56
C ALA A 281 0.26 16.37 -12.62
N PHE A 282 1.36 15.79 -13.12
CA PHE A 282 2.31 15.01 -12.34
C PHE A 282 3.59 15.79 -11.94
N GLU A 283 3.68 17.08 -12.22
CA GLU A 283 4.87 17.92 -11.94
C GLU A 283 5.00 18.41 -10.49
N PHE A 284 4.06 18.08 -9.60
CA PHE A 284 4.06 18.48 -8.18
C PHE A 284 5.09 17.76 -7.30
#